data_AF-A0A973FXZ1-F1
#
_entry.id   AF-A0A973FXZ1-F1
#
_cell.length_a   1.000
_cell.length_b   1.000
_cell.length_c   1.000
_cell.angle_alpha   90.00
_cell.angle_beta   90.00
_cell.angle_gamma   90.00
#
_symmetry.space_group_name_H-M   'P 1'
#
loop_
_entity.id
_entity.type
_entity.pdbx_description
1 polymer ?
#
loop_
_entity_poly.entity_id
_entity_poly.type
_entity_poly.pdbx_seq_one_letter_code
_entity_poly.pdbx_strand_id
1 'polypeptide(L)'
;MAEEPKERWLNYLALTTVVLAVCATLSTFKGAGYSTRSVLSQTQAANQWAYYQSKSIKGYLYENQKESMELELKKDRTKLAKDLRNEYEKKIAAYNQKLKRYEEEKTLIAQEAKKLESIRDEAQKHTQAFGLAVIFLQIAILLSSIAALLKKKYVWVLGMGCGVVGLVYFANGFLLFIP
;
A
#
# COMPACT_ATOMS: atom_id res chain seq x y z
N MET A 1 28.51 54.41 -6.53
CA MET A 1 27.28 53.59 -6.42
C MET A 1 27.28 53.05 -5.01
N ALA A 2 26.46 53.63 -4.12
CA ALA A 2 26.42 53.19 -2.73
C ALA A 2 25.82 51.78 -2.70
N GLU A 3 26.59 50.80 -2.24
CA GLU A 3 26.05 49.46 -1.93
C GLU A 3 25.02 49.65 -0.81
N GLU A 4 23.73 49.46 -1.12
CA GLU A 4 22.68 49.44 -0.10
C GLU A 4 23.08 48.44 0.99
N PRO A 5 22.97 48.79 2.29
CA PRO A 5 23.38 47.90 3.36
C PRO A 5 22.57 46.60 3.25
N LYS A 6 23.26 45.50 2.96
CA LYS A 6 22.67 44.17 2.78
C LYS A 6 21.80 43.84 3.98
N GLU A 7 20.49 43.94 3.81
CA GLU A 7 19.57 43.83 4.93
C GLU A 7 19.71 42.43 5.56
N ARG A 8 20.08 42.36 6.84
CA ARG A 8 20.43 41.10 7.53
C ARG A 8 19.32 40.03 7.44
N TRP A 9 18.06 40.44 7.26
CA TRP A 9 16.92 39.53 7.11
C TRP A 9 16.95 38.72 5.81
N LEU A 10 17.57 39.23 4.73
CA LEU A 10 17.72 38.49 3.47
C LEU A 10 18.65 37.28 3.64
N ASN A 11 19.67 37.39 4.50
CA ASN A 11 20.54 36.25 4.82
C ASN A 11 19.77 35.17 5.62
N TYR A 12 18.92 35.57 6.57
CA TYR A 12 18.05 34.63 7.29
C TYR A 12 17.01 33.98 6.38
N LEU A 13 16.44 34.73 5.42
CA LEU A 13 15.55 34.20 4.41
C LEU A 13 16.24 33.14 3.56
N ALA A 14 17.45 33.41 3.07
CA ALA A 14 18.21 32.46 2.28
C ALA A 14 18.50 31.17 3.07
N LEU A 15 18.96 31.31 4.33
CA LEU A 15 19.27 30.15 5.19
C LEU A 15 18.04 29.31 5.49
N THR A 16 16.91 29.94 5.84
CA THR A 16 15.65 29.22 6.10
C THR A 16 15.13 28.52 4.85
N THR A 17 15.23 29.13 3.67
CA THR A 17 14.81 28.52 2.40
C THR A 17 15.65 27.28 2.07
N VAL A 18 16.97 27.32 2.32
CA VAL A 18 17.85 26.16 2.12
C VAL A 18 17.46 25.02 3.05
N VAL A 19 17.19 25.29 4.34
CA VAL A 19 16.74 24.25 5.29
C VAL A 19 15.43 23.63 4.84
N LEU A 20 14.44 24.44 4.44
CA LEU A 20 13.16 23.95 3.92
C LEU A 20 13.34 23.10 2.66
N ALA A 21 14.26 23.47 1.77
CA ALA A 21 14.56 22.70 0.56
C ALA A 21 15.20 21.33 0.88
N VAL A 22 16.11 21.27 1.86
CA VAL A 22 16.68 19.99 2.33
C VAL A 22 15.59 19.11 2.95
N CYS A 23 14.71 19.67 3.78
CA CYS A 23 13.58 18.92 4.33
C CYS A 23 12.62 18.44 3.23
N ALA A 24 12.34 19.26 2.22
CA ALA A 24 11.45 18.91 1.12
C ALA A 24 12.03 17.75 0.28
N THR A 25 13.33 17.82 -0.04
CA THR A 25 14.00 16.75 -0.80
C THR A 25 14.04 15.43 -0.02
N LEU A 26 14.33 15.47 1.28
CA LEU A 26 14.27 14.29 2.15
C LEU A 26 12.84 13.71 2.24
N SER A 27 11.84 14.58 2.36
CA SER A 27 10.42 14.18 2.38
C SER A 27 10.03 13.47 1.08
N THR A 28 10.42 14.02 -0.07
CA THR A 28 10.16 13.42 -1.39
C THR A 28 10.83 12.05 -1.51
N PHE A 29 12.11 11.95 -1.11
CA PHE A 29 12.84 10.69 -1.20
C PHE A 29 12.23 9.59 -0.32
N LYS A 30 11.90 9.91 0.94
CA LYS A 30 11.25 8.95 1.84
C LYS A 30 9.83 8.63 1.43
N GLY A 31 9.03 9.63 1.08
CA GLY A 31 7.65 9.46 0.60
C GLY A 31 7.58 8.57 -0.65
N ALA A 32 8.54 8.72 -1.57
CA ALA A 32 8.67 7.83 -2.73
C ALA A 32 8.97 6.39 -2.32
N GLY A 33 9.90 6.17 -1.39
CA GLY A 33 10.22 4.82 -0.90
C GLY A 33 9.03 4.10 -0.27
N TYR A 34 8.26 4.79 0.58
CA TYR A 34 7.02 4.23 1.14
C TYR A 34 5.94 3.99 0.08
N SER A 35 5.86 4.86 -0.93
CA SER A 35 4.88 4.72 -2.02
C SER A 35 5.18 3.48 -2.85
N THR A 36 6.46 3.29 -3.22
CA THR A 36 6.92 2.07 -3.89
C THR A 36 6.64 0.84 -3.06
N ARG A 37 6.90 0.88 -1.74
CA ARG A 37 6.59 -0.25 -0.85
C ARG A 37 5.09 -0.56 -0.82
N SER A 38 4.24 0.46 -0.73
CA SER A 38 2.78 0.32 -0.74
C SER A 38 2.30 -0.33 -2.03
N VAL A 39 2.74 0.17 -3.19
CA VAL A 39 2.41 -0.40 -4.51
C VAL A 39 2.89 -1.85 -4.62
N LEU A 40 4.13 -2.14 -4.20
CA LEU A 40 4.66 -3.50 -4.24
C LEU A 40 3.83 -4.46 -3.37
N SER A 41 3.52 -4.07 -2.13
CA SER A 41 2.67 -4.88 -1.24
C SER A 41 1.25 -5.06 -1.78
N GLN A 42 0.68 -4.03 -2.41
CA GLN A 42 -0.62 -4.12 -3.09
C GLN A 42 -0.57 -5.13 -4.24
N THR A 43 0.47 -5.11 -5.07
CA THR A 43 0.65 -6.08 -6.16
C THR A 43 0.83 -7.49 -5.61
N GLN A 44 1.62 -7.67 -4.55
CA GLN A 44 1.78 -8.98 -3.90
C GLN A 44 0.47 -9.50 -3.31
N ALA A 45 -0.30 -8.65 -2.61
CA ALA A 45 -1.61 -9.01 -2.09
C ALA A 45 -2.59 -9.40 -3.21
N ALA A 46 -2.61 -8.62 -4.30
CA ALA A 46 -3.44 -8.93 -5.47
C ALA A 46 -3.06 -10.27 -6.11
N ASN A 47 -1.76 -10.58 -6.19
CA ASN A 47 -1.28 -11.88 -6.68
C ASN A 47 -1.76 -13.03 -5.77
N GLN A 48 -1.74 -12.85 -4.44
CA GLN A 48 -2.26 -13.86 -3.52
C GLN A 48 -3.76 -14.05 -3.65
N TRP A 49 -4.53 -12.99 -3.81
CA TRP A 49 -5.97 -13.08 -4.07
C TRP A 49 -6.27 -13.76 -5.41
N ALA A 50 -5.49 -13.48 -6.46
CA ALA A 50 -5.60 -14.19 -7.74
C ALA A 50 -5.28 -15.68 -7.58
N TYR A 51 -4.27 -16.03 -6.77
CA TYR A 51 -3.93 -17.43 -6.48
C TYR A 51 -5.03 -18.14 -5.68
N TYR A 52 -5.60 -17.46 -4.68
CA TYR A 52 -6.78 -17.94 -3.95
C TYR A 52 -7.95 -18.21 -4.91
N GLN A 53 -8.25 -17.25 -5.80
CA GLN A 53 -9.33 -17.39 -6.78
C GLN A 53 -9.08 -18.60 -7.71
N SER A 54 -7.85 -18.78 -8.20
CA SER A 54 -7.48 -19.94 -9.02
C SER A 54 -7.70 -21.26 -8.27
N LYS A 55 -7.29 -21.34 -6.99
CA LYS A 55 -7.55 -22.53 -6.16
C LYS A 55 -9.04 -22.76 -5.92
N SER A 56 -9.80 -21.70 -5.70
CA SER A 56 -11.24 -21.79 -5.51
C SER A 56 -11.93 -22.36 -6.75
N ILE A 57 -11.55 -21.91 -7.94
CA ILE A 57 -12.07 -22.44 -9.22
C ILE A 57 -11.69 -23.93 -9.38
N LYS A 58 -10.45 -24.31 -9.10
CA LYS A 58 -10.02 -25.72 -9.14
C LYS A 58 -10.79 -26.58 -8.13
N GLY A 59 -11.03 -26.05 -6.93
CA GLY A 59 -11.84 -26.70 -5.91
C GLY A 59 -13.27 -26.95 -6.41
N TYR A 60 -13.92 -25.91 -6.94
CA TYR A 60 -15.26 -26.00 -7.50
C TYR A 60 -15.35 -27.03 -8.65
N LEU A 61 -14.33 -27.12 -9.51
CA LEU A 61 -14.29 -28.13 -10.56
C LEU A 61 -14.24 -29.56 -10.00
N TYR A 62 -13.43 -29.81 -8.96
CA TYR A 62 -13.39 -31.12 -8.31
C TYR A 62 -14.67 -31.44 -7.56
N GLU A 63 -15.31 -30.44 -6.96
CA GLU A 63 -16.60 -30.59 -6.29
C GLU A 63 -17.70 -30.97 -7.29
N ASN A 64 -17.78 -30.29 -8.43
CA ASN A 64 -18.73 -30.62 -9.50
C ASN A 64 -18.51 -32.02 -10.07
N GLN A 65 -17.24 -32.42 -10.28
CA GLN A 65 -16.90 -33.76 -10.76
C GLN A 65 -17.27 -34.84 -9.73
N LYS A 66 -17.03 -34.58 -8.44
CA LYS A 66 -17.45 -35.44 -7.34
C LYS A 66 -18.98 -35.57 -7.29
N GLU A 67 -19.72 -34.47 -7.35
CA GLU A 67 -21.19 -34.45 -7.34
C GLU A 67 -21.77 -35.25 -8.51
N SER A 68 -21.20 -35.09 -9.71
CA SER A 68 -21.58 -35.85 -10.89
C SER A 68 -21.40 -37.36 -10.68
N MET A 69 -20.27 -37.78 -10.10
CA MET A 69 -20.00 -39.19 -9.76
C MET A 69 -20.93 -39.71 -8.66
N GLU A 70 -21.24 -38.91 -7.64
CA GLU A 70 -22.18 -39.28 -6.58
C GLU A 70 -23.61 -39.45 -7.12
N LEU A 71 -24.03 -38.59 -8.05
CA LEU A 71 -25.34 -38.69 -8.69
C LEU A 71 -25.45 -39.93 -9.57
N GLU A 72 -24.41 -40.23 -10.35
CA GLU A 72 -24.31 -41.45 -11.17
C GLU A 72 -24.39 -42.72 -10.29
N LEU A 73 -23.62 -42.73 -9.18
CA LEU A 73 -23.64 -43.83 -8.21
C LEU A 73 -25.03 -44.01 -7.57
N LYS A 74 -25.78 -42.92 -7.31
CA LYS A 74 -27.15 -42.97 -6.77
C LYS A 74 -28.16 -43.50 -7.79
N LYS A 75 -28.03 -43.14 -9.07
CA LYS A 75 -28.96 -43.54 -10.15
C LYS A 75 -28.85 -45.03 -10.49
N ASP A 76 -27.62 -45.54 -10.63
CA ASP A 76 -27.37 -46.91 -11.11
C ASP A 76 -26.81 -47.85 -10.03
N ARG A 77 -26.97 -47.49 -8.76
CA ARG A 77 -26.41 -48.21 -7.60
C ARG A 77 -26.68 -49.71 -7.62
N THR A 78 -27.89 -50.10 -7.99
CA THR A 78 -28.37 -51.49 -7.98
C THR A 78 -27.97 -52.26 -9.25
N LYS A 79 -27.58 -51.54 -10.32
CA LYS A 79 -27.21 -52.11 -11.64
C LYS A 79 -25.69 -52.18 -11.85
N LEU A 80 -24.91 -51.37 -11.14
CA LEU A 80 -23.45 -51.38 -11.23
C LEU A 80 -22.82 -52.68 -10.69
N ALA A 81 -21.72 -53.13 -11.30
CA ALA A 81 -20.88 -54.19 -10.76
C ALA A 81 -20.24 -53.76 -9.42
N LYS A 82 -19.99 -54.73 -8.51
CA LYS A 82 -19.46 -54.46 -7.16
C LYS A 82 -18.06 -53.82 -7.18
N ASP A 83 -17.26 -54.17 -8.18
CA ASP A 83 -15.92 -53.62 -8.41
C ASP A 83 -15.97 -52.14 -8.83
N LEU A 84 -16.84 -51.82 -9.79
CA LEU A 84 -17.08 -50.46 -10.27
C LEU A 84 -17.58 -49.53 -9.14
N ARG A 85 -18.48 -50.01 -8.25
CA ARG A 85 -18.92 -49.22 -7.08
C ARG A 85 -17.75 -48.85 -6.16
N ASN A 86 -16.83 -49.78 -5.92
CA ASN A 86 -15.68 -49.55 -5.05
C ASN A 86 -14.70 -48.53 -5.67
N GLU A 87 -14.54 -48.52 -7.00
CA GLU A 87 -13.76 -47.49 -7.69
C GLU A 87 -14.37 -46.08 -7.55
N TYR A 88 -15.69 -45.95 -7.71
CA TYR A 88 -16.39 -44.67 -7.51
C TYR A 88 -16.23 -44.18 -6.07
N GLU A 89 -16.45 -45.03 -5.07
CA GLU A 89 -16.29 -44.67 -3.66
C GLU A 89 -14.85 -44.23 -3.33
N LYS A 90 -13.83 -44.92 -3.87
CA LYS A 90 -12.42 -44.53 -3.74
C LYS A 90 -12.13 -43.17 -4.38
N LYS A 91 -12.63 -42.91 -5.59
CA LYS A 91 -12.46 -41.62 -6.28
C LYS A 91 -13.14 -40.48 -5.53
N ILE A 92 -14.36 -40.69 -5.04
CA ILE A 92 -15.11 -39.72 -4.23
C ILE A 92 -14.36 -39.40 -2.93
N ALA A 93 -13.83 -40.42 -2.24
CA ALA A 93 -13.01 -40.23 -1.04
C ALA A 93 -11.72 -39.43 -1.34
N ALA A 94 -11.04 -39.73 -2.45
CA ALA A 94 -9.86 -38.99 -2.88
C ALA A 94 -10.16 -37.52 -3.22
N TYR A 95 -11.29 -37.23 -3.88
CA TYR A 95 -11.73 -35.85 -4.13
C TYR A 95 -12.08 -35.12 -2.84
N ASN A 96 -12.77 -35.76 -1.90
CA ASN A 96 -13.05 -35.17 -0.58
C ASN A 96 -11.76 -34.79 0.17
N GLN A 97 -10.73 -35.64 0.14
CA GLN A 97 -9.45 -35.33 0.76
C GLN A 97 -8.75 -34.14 0.07
N LYS A 98 -8.76 -34.08 -1.26
CA LYS A 98 -8.21 -32.96 -2.03
C LYS A 98 -8.94 -31.64 -1.75
N LEU A 99 -10.27 -31.67 -1.66
CA LEU A 99 -11.09 -30.49 -1.33
C LEU A 99 -10.77 -29.97 0.06
N LYS A 100 -10.69 -30.83 1.08
CA LYS A 100 -10.28 -30.43 2.44
C LYS A 100 -8.90 -29.75 2.45
N ARG A 101 -7.92 -30.36 1.78
CA ARG A 101 -6.58 -29.77 1.65
C ARG A 101 -6.61 -28.41 0.95
N TYR A 102 -7.42 -28.26 -0.10
CA TYR A 102 -7.57 -26.99 -0.80
C TYR A 102 -8.23 -25.92 0.05
N GLU A 103 -9.20 -26.25 0.90
CA GLU A 103 -9.76 -25.30 1.87
C GLU A 103 -8.69 -24.83 2.86
N GLU A 104 -7.92 -25.74 3.45
CA GLU A 104 -6.83 -25.39 4.36
C GLU A 104 -5.81 -24.47 3.66
N GLU A 105 -5.33 -24.84 2.47
CA GLU A 105 -4.38 -24.03 1.71
C GLU A 105 -4.95 -22.65 1.32
N LYS A 106 -6.25 -22.57 0.99
CA LYS A 106 -6.94 -21.31 0.72
C LYS A 106 -6.96 -20.38 1.93
N THR A 107 -7.20 -20.90 3.13
CA THR A 107 -7.16 -20.08 4.35
C THR A 107 -5.78 -19.48 4.60
N LEU A 108 -4.71 -20.25 4.37
CA LEU A 108 -3.33 -19.77 4.50
C LEU A 108 -3.02 -18.67 3.49
N ILE A 109 -3.44 -18.82 2.23
CA ILE A 109 -3.26 -17.81 1.18
C ILE A 109 -4.01 -16.52 1.55
N ALA A 110 -5.24 -16.62 2.05
CA ALA A 110 -6.04 -15.48 2.46
C ALA A 110 -5.42 -14.75 3.66
N GLN A 111 -4.85 -15.47 4.62
CA GLN A 111 -4.11 -14.87 5.74
C GLN A 111 -2.89 -14.11 5.25
N GLU A 112 -2.12 -14.67 4.32
CA GLU A 112 -0.94 -14.02 3.77
C GLU A 112 -1.30 -12.77 2.94
N ALA A 113 -2.37 -12.83 2.16
CA ALA A 113 -2.90 -11.67 1.44
C ALA A 113 -3.26 -10.52 2.39
N LYS A 114 -3.95 -10.82 3.50
CA LYS A 114 -4.31 -9.83 4.53
C LYS A 114 -3.11 -9.21 5.23
N LYS A 115 -2.04 -9.98 5.48
CA LYS A 115 -0.79 -9.43 6.03
C LYS A 115 -0.17 -8.41 5.07
N LEU A 116 -0.14 -8.72 3.77
CA LEU A 116 0.38 -7.82 2.75
C LEU A 116 -0.47 -6.55 2.62
N GLU A 117 -1.79 -6.64 2.78
CA GLU A 117 -2.69 -5.48 2.86
C GLU A 117 -2.39 -4.61 4.09
N SER A 118 -2.11 -5.21 5.25
CA SER A 118 -1.70 -4.45 6.44
C SER A 118 -0.39 -3.69 6.20
N ILE A 119 0.59 -4.31 5.54
CA ILE A 119 1.87 -3.67 5.20
C ILE A 119 1.64 -2.51 4.21
N ARG A 120 0.75 -2.70 3.23
CA ARG A 120 0.35 -1.65 2.28
C ARG A 120 -0.24 -0.45 3.01
N ASP A 121 -1.18 -0.69 3.92
CA ASP A 121 -1.92 0.35 4.63
C ASP A 121 -0.99 1.16 5.52
N GLU A 122 -0.06 0.51 6.21
CA GLU A 122 0.98 1.18 6.99
C GLU A 122 1.87 2.06 6.11
N ALA A 123 2.39 1.51 5.00
CA ALA A 123 3.21 2.26 4.06
C ALA A 123 2.46 3.45 3.44
N GLN A 124 1.17 3.30 3.17
CA GLN A 124 0.33 4.35 2.59
C GLN A 124 0.16 5.54 3.54
N LYS A 125 0.02 5.31 4.85
CA LYS A 125 -0.06 6.39 5.84
C LYS A 125 1.21 7.24 5.84
N HIS A 126 2.39 6.61 5.85
CA HIS A 126 3.66 7.33 5.74
C HIS A 126 3.75 8.14 4.44
N THR A 127 3.36 7.55 3.30
CA THR A 127 3.35 8.25 2.01
C THR A 127 2.45 9.49 2.01
N GLN A 128 1.26 9.40 2.60
CA GLN A 128 0.33 10.53 2.68
C GLN A 128 0.90 11.67 3.53
N ALA A 129 1.47 11.36 4.70
CA ALA A 129 2.09 12.34 5.57
C ALA A 129 3.28 13.06 4.91
N PHE A 130 4.18 12.30 4.26
CA PHE A 130 5.29 12.90 3.50
C PHE A 130 4.81 13.71 2.29
N GLY A 131 3.74 13.28 1.61
CA GLY A 131 3.13 14.04 0.51
C GLY A 131 2.64 15.42 0.96
N LEU A 132 1.92 15.49 2.09
CA LEU A 132 1.49 16.76 2.67
C LEU A 132 2.67 17.64 3.09
N ALA A 133 3.69 17.06 3.71
CA ALA A 133 4.92 17.78 4.07
C ALA A 133 5.57 18.44 2.85
N VAL A 134 5.72 17.69 1.75
CA VAL A 134 6.30 18.22 0.49
C VAL A 134 5.49 19.40 -0.05
N ILE A 135 4.16 19.31 -0.07
CA ILE A 135 3.29 20.39 -0.58
C ILE A 135 3.50 21.67 0.23
N PHE A 136 3.42 21.61 1.57
CA PHE A 136 3.59 22.78 2.42
C PHE A 136 5.00 23.35 2.36
N LEU A 137 6.03 22.50 2.33
CA LEU A 137 7.42 22.94 2.20
C LEU A 137 7.68 23.62 0.84
N GLN A 138 7.12 23.11 -0.25
CA GLN A 138 7.25 23.73 -1.57
C GLN A 138 6.55 25.10 -1.63
N ILE A 139 5.35 25.23 -1.04
CA ILE A 139 4.66 26.52 -0.92
C ILE A 139 5.51 27.51 -0.11
N ALA A 140 6.10 27.07 1.00
CA ALA A 140 6.97 27.91 1.82
C ALA A 140 8.23 28.40 1.07
N ILE A 141 8.85 27.54 0.26
CA ILE A 141 9.99 27.88 -0.60
C ILE A 141 9.58 28.89 -1.69
N LEU A 142 8.41 28.68 -2.31
CA LEU A 142 7.87 29.58 -3.33
C LEU A 142 7.60 30.98 -2.75
N LEU A 143 6.94 31.04 -1.59
CA LEU A 143 6.67 32.29 -0.87
C LEU A 143 7.96 32.98 -0.43
N SER A 144 8.98 32.22 0.00
CA SER A 144 10.29 32.78 0.35
C SER A 144 11.01 33.39 -0.86
N SER A 145 10.92 32.73 -2.02
CA SER A 145 11.43 33.26 -3.30
C SER A 145 10.73 34.56 -3.70
N ILE A 146 9.40 34.62 -3.60
CA ILE A 146 8.62 35.83 -3.88
C ILE A 146 8.96 36.95 -2.89
N ALA A 147 9.13 36.63 -1.60
CA ALA A 147 9.50 37.61 -0.59
C ALA A 147 10.88 38.23 -0.84
N ALA A 148 11.84 37.44 -1.32
CA ALA A 148 13.16 37.92 -1.73
C ALA A 148 13.07 38.86 -2.93
N LEU A 149 12.29 38.51 -3.97
CA LEU A 149 12.09 39.34 -5.16
C LEU A 149 11.38 40.66 -4.86
N LEU A 150 10.33 40.62 -4.05
CA LEU A 150 9.54 41.80 -3.71
C LEU A 150 10.15 42.65 -2.58
N LYS A 151 11.26 42.21 -1.97
CA LYS A 151 11.84 42.78 -0.74
C LYS A 151 10.79 43.06 0.36
N LYS A 152 9.72 42.25 0.43
CA LYS A 152 8.60 42.42 1.38
C LYS A 152 8.65 41.40 2.51
N LYS A 153 9.04 41.85 3.70
CA LYS A 153 9.17 41.02 4.91
C LYS A 153 7.87 40.29 5.31
N TYR A 154 6.70 40.88 5.05
CA TYR A 154 5.40 40.23 5.36
C TYR A 154 5.19 38.91 4.61
N VAL A 155 5.62 38.84 3.35
CA VAL A 155 5.49 37.62 2.53
C VAL A 155 6.40 36.51 3.06
N TRP A 156 7.57 36.89 3.59
CA TRP A 156 8.50 35.94 4.22
C TRP A 156 7.93 35.35 5.52
N VAL A 157 7.28 36.16 6.36
CA VAL A 157 6.63 35.65 7.59
C VAL A 157 5.50 34.67 7.27
N LEU A 158 4.69 34.97 6.24
CA LEU A 158 3.67 34.05 5.74
C LEU A 158 4.27 32.73 5.25
N GLY A 159 5.36 32.80 4.47
CA GLY A 159 6.10 31.63 4.01
C GLY A 159 6.68 30.80 5.16
N MET A 160 7.20 31.45 6.20
CA MET A 160 7.69 30.79 7.41
C MET A 160 6.57 30.06 8.15
N GLY A 161 5.37 30.64 8.23
CA GLY A 161 4.20 29.96 8.80
C GLY A 161 3.86 28.66 8.05
N CYS A 162 3.82 28.70 6.72
CA CYS A 162 3.64 27.49 5.91
C CYS A 162 4.80 26.49 6.07
N GLY A 163 6.03 26.99 6.20
CA GLY A 163 7.22 26.16 6.40
C GLY A 163 7.20 25.40 7.72
N VAL A 164 6.75 26.04 8.81
CA VAL A 164 6.57 25.38 10.11
C VAL A 164 5.52 24.28 10.02
N VAL A 165 4.39 24.53 9.36
CA VAL A 165 3.37 23.49 9.12
C VAL A 165 3.97 22.33 8.32
N GLY A 166 4.74 22.61 7.27
CA GLY A 166 5.44 21.59 6.49
C GLY A 166 6.45 20.78 7.31
N LEU A 167 7.19 21.41 8.22
CA LEU A 167 8.13 20.73 9.13
C LEU A 167 7.41 19.83 10.15
N VAL A 168 6.23 20.24 10.64
CA VAL A 168 5.40 19.40 11.50
C VAL A 168 4.95 18.15 10.75
N TYR A 169 4.46 18.30 9.51
CA TYR A 169 4.11 17.14 8.68
C TYR A 169 5.31 16.28 8.31
N PHE A 170 6.49 16.87 8.12
CA PHE A 170 7.73 16.13 7.89
C PHE A 170 8.10 15.26 9.10
N ALA A 171 8.06 15.82 10.30
CA ALA A 171 8.25 15.07 11.54
C ALA A 171 7.16 13.99 11.71
N ASN A 172 5.91 14.31 11.37
CA ASN A 172 4.82 13.36 11.38
C ASN A 172 5.01 12.19 10.39
N GLY A 173 5.62 12.44 9.22
CA GLY A 173 5.94 11.37 8.27
C GLY A 173 6.89 10.31 8.85
N PHE A 174 7.79 10.70 9.76
CA PHE A 174 8.70 9.79 10.46
C PHE A 174 8.07 9.12 11.68
N LEU A 175 7.32 9.86 12.48
CA LEU A 175 6.87 9.42 13.81
C LEU A 175 5.39 9.00 13.86
N LEU A 176 4.61 9.32 12.82
CA LEU A 176 3.19 8.99 12.65
C LEU A 176 2.34 9.33 13.90
N PHE A 177 2.62 10.50 14.49
CA PHE A 177 1.93 11.02 15.68
C PHE A 177 0.48 11.44 15.41
N ILE A 178 0.17 11.84 14.18
CA ILE A 178 -1.14 12.30 13.75
C ILE A 178 -1.68 11.25 12.75
N PRO A 179 -2.88 10.68 13.02
CA PRO A 179 -3.47 9.61 12.22
C PRO A 179 -3.86 10.02 10.80
#